data_AF-A0A1G2XE03-F1
#
_entry.id   AF-A0A1G2XE03-F1
#
_cell.length_a   1.000
_cell.length_b   1.000
_cell.length_c   1.000
_cell.angle_alpha   90.00
_cell.angle_beta   90.00
_cell.angle_gamma   90.00
#
_symmetry.space_group_name_H-M   'P 1'
#
loop_
_entity.id
_entity.type
_entity.pdbx_description
1 polymer ?
#
loop_
_entity_poly.entity_id
_entity_poly.type
_entity_poly.pdbx_seq_one_letter_code
_entity_poly.pdbx_strand_id
1 'polypeptide(L)'
;MCRKVVYLSCVAAMLSMAMQVSAANNWVNATGDGKWSTAANWDVGVVPTMTPDSNGNPHINLTDANACTLDGTQPHAVCQWLNLGSSAGQTGTLNVVSGGTIGGDIGTPAFGPGETWIGLNGSNGILNIDGIGSFAKSEGWRIGAGAVDGGSAVVNITNGGKMAGGTWNNYIHATGTVNIIDGTMEVVMLGSSLTIDAGGRIVLYPNGKLDLYYGDQTNLVNGLIAQGRITSNSSRCSLEVFYDEDTNWTHVTSTCKCTTIKTGDLNRDCYVNFLDFADFASQWLSCTDSLNPACSQ
;
A
#
# COMPACT_ATOMS: atom_id res chain seq x y z
N MET A 1 27.24 -12.82 55.27
CA MET A 1 25.88 -12.51 54.76
C MET A 1 25.87 -11.86 53.37
N CYS A 2 26.80 -10.95 53.04
CA CYS A 2 26.79 -10.23 51.74
C CYS A 2 26.89 -11.10 50.47
N ARG A 3 27.62 -12.23 50.47
CA ARG A 3 27.79 -13.06 49.26
C ARG A 3 26.50 -13.72 48.74
N LYS A 4 25.56 -14.08 49.62
CA LYS A 4 24.30 -14.70 49.21
C LYS A 4 23.33 -13.69 48.59
N VAL A 5 23.30 -12.45 49.10
CA VAL A 5 22.42 -11.39 48.61
C VAL A 5 22.82 -10.95 47.19
N VAL A 6 24.13 -10.81 46.93
CA VAL A 6 24.66 -10.43 45.60
C VAL A 6 24.39 -11.52 44.55
N TYR A 7 24.47 -12.80 44.93
CA TYR A 7 24.19 -13.90 44.00
C TYR A 7 22.71 -13.96 43.62
N LEU A 8 21.80 -13.75 44.59
CA LEU A 8 20.36 -13.70 44.32
C LEU A 8 19.96 -12.52 43.45
N SER A 9 20.57 -11.33 43.64
CA SER A 9 20.27 -10.18 42.78
C SER A 9 20.86 -10.32 41.36
N CYS A 10 22.04 -10.93 41.20
CA CYS A 10 22.57 -11.26 39.87
C CYS A 10 21.73 -12.33 39.16
N VAL A 11 21.28 -13.38 39.87
CA VAL A 11 20.39 -14.40 39.30
C VAL A 11 19.02 -13.82 38.96
N ALA A 12 18.45 -12.95 39.79
CA ALA A 12 17.18 -12.27 39.50
C ALA A 12 17.30 -11.30 38.32
N ALA A 13 18.42 -10.57 38.19
CA ALA A 13 18.69 -9.71 37.05
C ALA A 13 18.92 -10.52 35.76
N MET A 14 19.64 -11.64 35.83
CA MET A 14 19.79 -12.56 34.70
C MET A 14 18.47 -13.26 34.35
N LEU A 15 17.63 -13.62 35.34
CA LEU A 15 16.28 -14.15 35.10
C LEU A 15 15.37 -13.09 34.50
N SER A 16 15.42 -11.82 34.95
CA SER A 16 14.59 -10.75 34.39
C SER A 16 15.02 -10.38 32.97
N MET A 17 16.33 -10.42 32.68
CA MET A 17 16.86 -10.25 31.33
C MET A 17 16.51 -11.46 30.44
N ALA A 18 16.57 -12.70 30.98
CA ALA A 18 16.18 -13.89 30.24
C ALA A 18 14.66 -14.01 30.03
N MET A 19 13.84 -13.49 30.95
CA MET A 19 12.38 -13.41 30.80
C MET A 19 11.94 -12.29 29.85
N GLN A 20 12.74 -11.22 29.69
CA GLN A 20 12.54 -10.24 28.63
C GLN A 20 12.87 -10.78 27.22
N VAL A 21 13.55 -11.93 27.13
CA VAL A 21 13.85 -12.65 25.87
C VAL A 21 12.80 -13.74 25.59
N SER A 22 11.60 -13.59 26.17
CA SER A 22 10.37 -14.10 25.57
C SER A 22 9.70 -12.91 24.90
N ALA A 23 10.30 -12.40 23.82
CA ALA A 23 9.66 -11.36 23.02
C ALA A 23 8.29 -11.88 22.59
N ALA A 24 7.24 -11.13 22.90
CA ALA A 24 5.92 -11.46 22.41
C ALA A 24 5.96 -11.43 20.88
N ASN A 25 5.83 -12.59 20.25
CA ASN A 25 5.88 -12.73 18.78
C ASN A 25 4.53 -12.36 18.12
N ASN A 26 3.61 -11.76 18.86
CA ASN A 26 2.34 -11.33 18.33
C ASN A 26 1.94 -10.03 19.04
N TRP A 27 1.84 -8.95 18.29
CA TRP A 27 1.34 -7.66 18.77
C TRP A 27 -0.07 -7.48 18.24
N VAL A 28 -1.03 -7.36 19.16
CA VAL A 28 -2.42 -7.06 18.81
C VAL A 28 -2.67 -5.59 19.16
N ASN A 29 -3.24 -4.84 18.21
CA ASN A 29 -3.66 -3.48 18.51
C ASN A 29 -4.86 -3.51 19.48
N ALA A 30 -4.62 -3.11 20.72
CA ALA A 30 -5.53 -3.20 21.86
C ALA A 30 -6.41 -1.95 22.06
N THR A 31 -6.42 -1.05 21.07
CA THR A 31 -7.20 0.20 21.02
C THR A 31 -6.71 1.32 21.96
N GLY A 32 -6.64 2.52 21.38
CA GLY A 32 -6.28 3.77 22.04
C GLY A 32 -6.40 4.91 21.03
N ASP A 33 -5.33 5.69 20.81
CA ASP A 33 -5.35 6.86 19.92
C ASP A 33 -5.16 6.55 18.43
N GLY A 34 -5.00 5.27 18.07
CA GLY A 34 -4.85 4.81 16.69
C GLY A 34 -3.48 5.11 16.08
N LYS A 35 -2.48 5.56 16.85
CA LYS A 35 -1.11 5.76 16.37
C LYS A 35 -0.25 4.52 16.60
N TRP A 36 0.54 4.16 15.60
CA TRP A 36 1.46 3.02 15.72
C TRP A 36 2.49 3.23 16.85
N SER A 37 3.01 4.45 16.97
CA SER A 37 4.03 4.83 17.97
C SER A 37 3.53 4.92 19.41
N THR A 38 2.23 4.76 19.68
CA THR A 38 1.70 4.80 21.05
C THR A 38 1.76 3.41 21.65
N ALA A 39 2.67 3.19 22.60
CA ALA A 39 2.87 1.92 23.28
C ALA A 39 1.58 1.33 23.91
N ALA A 40 0.71 2.20 24.42
CA ALA A 40 -0.58 1.81 25.02
C ALA A 40 -1.59 1.25 24.01
N ASN A 41 -1.38 1.45 22.69
CA ASN A 41 -2.24 0.88 21.66
C ASN A 41 -1.92 -0.60 21.40
N TRP A 42 -0.92 -1.17 22.05
CA TRP A 42 -0.50 -2.56 21.85
C TRP A 42 -0.77 -3.37 23.11
N ASP A 43 -1.26 -4.59 22.95
CA ASP A 43 -1.59 -5.52 24.04
C ASP A 43 -0.43 -5.77 25.02
N VAL A 44 0.79 -5.72 24.50
CA VAL A 44 2.03 -5.84 25.27
C VAL A 44 2.48 -4.54 25.95
N GLY A 45 1.79 -3.43 25.72
CA GLY A 45 2.11 -2.11 26.27
C GLY A 45 3.42 -1.50 25.76
N VAL A 46 3.90 -1.98 24.61
CA VAL A 46 5.12 -1.50 23.94
C VAL A 46 4.87 -1.36 22.44
N VAL A 47 5.48 -0.35 21.82
CA VAL A 47 5.46 -0.20 20.36
C VAL A 47 6.16 -1.41 19.74
N PRO A 48 5.62 -2.03 18.68
CA PRO A 48 6.31 -3.06 17.92
C PRO A 48 7.62 -2.49 17.36
N THR A 49 8.70 -2.72 18.09
CA THR A 49 10.06 -2.39 17.70
C THR A 49 10.80 -3.72 17.63
N MET A 50 10.79 -4.34 16.47
CA MET A 50 11.43 -5.64 16.35
C MET A 50 12.93 -5.51 16.22
N THR A 51 13.64 -6.18 17.13
CA THR A 51 15.02 -6.61 16.91
C THR A 51 14.97 -8.09 16.52
N PRO A 52 15.69 -8.53 15.49
CA PRO A 52 15.60 -9.90 14.99
C PRO A 52 15.89 -10.94 16.07
N ASP A 53 15.00 -11.89 16.27
CA ASP A 53 15.36 -13.16 16.89
C ASP A 53 15.09 -14.31 15.91
N SER A 54 15.88 -15.36 16.03
CA SER A 54 15.92 -16.48 15.09
C SER A 54 14.77 -17.47 15.26
N ASN A 55 13.84 -17.26 16.20
CA ASN A 55 12.96 -18.32 16.68
C ASN A 55 11.46 -17.94 16.78
N GLY A 56 11.10 -16.66 16.69
CA GLY A 56 9.70 -16.22 16.59
C GLY A 56 9.27 -16.02 15.14
N ASN A 57 8.03 -16.38 14.79
CA ASN A 57 7.35 -15.79 13.64
C ASN A 57 6.64 -14.53 14.17
N PRO A 58 7.24 -13.33 14.14
CA PRO A 58 6.57 -12.16 14.68
C PRO A 58 5.44 -11.67 13.78
N HIS A 59 4.25 -11.58 14.37
CA HIS A 59 3.03 -11.12 13.74
C HIS A 59 2.59 -9.79 14.33
N ILE A 60 2.23 -8.83 13.48
CA ILE A 60 1.46 -7.66 13.89
C ILE A 60 0.04 -7.86 13.38
N ASN A 61 -0.91 -7.84 14.31
CA ASN A 61 -2.31 -8.07 14.02
C ASN A 61 -3.14 -6.81 14.30
N LEU A 62 -3.65 -6.22 13.22
CA LEU A 62 -4.51 -5.03 13.27
C LEU A 62 -6.00 -5.38 13.15
N THR A 63 -6.39 -6.59 13.55
CA THR A 63 -7.75 -7.08 13.40
C THR A 63 -8.66 -6.63 14.55
N ASP A 64 -9.88 -6.17 14.22
CA ASP A 64 -10.85 -5.59 15.17
C ASP A 64 -10.36 -4.35 15.92
N ALA A 65 -9.29 -3.74 15.43
CA ALA A 65 -8.73 -2.55 16.00
C ALA A 65 -9.22 -1.29 15.28
N ASN A 66 -9.21 -0.16 16.00
CA ASN A 66 -9.30 1.15 15.37
C ASN A 66 -8.20 1.29 14.31
N ALA A 67 -8.47 2.08 13.27
CA ALA A 67 -7.49 2.34 12.22
C ALA A 67 -6.15 2.78 12.82
N CYS A 68 -5.09 2.03 12.50
CA CYS A 68 -3.75 2.36 12.93
C CYS A 68 -3.12 3.32 11.91
N THR A 69 -2.39 4.34 12.38
CA THR A 69 -1.74 5.33 11.54
C THR A 69 -0.24 5.35 11.80
N LEU A 70 0.53 5.20 10.74
CA LEU A 70 1.98 5.32 10.69
C LEU A 70 2.34 6.56 9.86
N ASP A 71 3.09 7.48 10.45
CA ASP A 71 3.52 8.71 9.79
C ASP A 71 5.04 8.90 9.80
N GLY A 72 5.55 9.84 9.00
CA GLY A 72 6.99 10.06 8.82
C GLY A 72 7.71 10.63 10.05
N THR A 73 7.00 10.96 11.13
CA THR A 73 7.61 11.34 12.41
C THR A 73 7.95 10.13 13.27
N GLN A 74 7.47 8.94 12.89
CA GLN A 74 7.62 7.70 13.64
C GLN A 74 8.77 6.85 13.08
N PRO A 75 9.41 6.01 13.92
CA PRO A 75 10.35 5.01 13.44
C PRO A 75 9.70 4.06 12.43
N HIS A 76 10.52 3.51 11.52
CA HIS A 76 10.05 2.56 10.52
C HIS A 76 9.38 1.35 11.18
N ALA A 77 8.19 0.98 10.72
CA ALA A 77 7.53 -0.23 11.17
C ALA A 77 8.21 -1.46 10.54
N VAL A 78 8.70 -2.37 11.39
CA VAL A 78 9.36 -3.62 10.98
C VAL A 78 8.62 -4.80 11.58
N CYS A 79 8.17 -5.73 10.73
CA CYS A 79 7.53 -6.98 11.11
C CYS A 79 7.96 -8.11 10.15
N GLN A 80 7.82 -9.38 10.50
CA GLN A 80 7.95 -10.45 9.50
C GLN A 80 6.59 -10.70 8.83
N TRP A 81 5.54 -10.68 9.64
CA TRP A 81 4.17 -10.87 9.20
C TRP A 81 3.29 -9.70 9.65
N LEU A 82 2.52 -9.14 8.71
CA LEU A 82 1.48 -8.15 9.00
C LEU A 82 0.13 -8.68 8.57
N ASN A 83 -0.84 -8.64 9.47
CA ASN A 83 -2.21 -9.05 9.20
C ASN A 83 -3.18 -7.87 9.38
N LEU A 84 -3.86 -7.49 8.30
CA LEU A 84 -4.92 -6.48 8.28
C LEU A 84 -6.26 -7.17 8.07
N GLY A 85 -6.99 -7.43 9.16
CA GLY A 85 -8.17 -8.28 9.13
C GLY A 85 -7.78 -9.75 8.97
N SER A 86 -7.90 -10.54 10.04
CA SER A 86 -7.44 -11.94 10.08
C SER A 86 -8.48 -12.99 10.45
N SER A 87 -9.62 -12.60 11.05
CA SER A 87 -10.71 -13.52 11.39
C SER A 87 -12.05 -13.03 10.89
N ALA A 88 -12.96 -13.97 10.61
CA ALA A 88 -14.25 -13.72 9.97
C ALA A 88 -15.04 -12.58 10.65
N GLY A 89 -15.57 -11.66 9.83
CA GLY A 89 -16.37 -10.53 10.29
C GLY A 89 -15.57 -9.38 10.92
N GLN A 90 -14.26 -9.53 11.07
CA GLN A 90 -13.41 -8.52 11.67
C GLN A 90 -12.91 -7.52 10.61
N THR A 91 -12.60 -6.30 11.02
CA THR A 91 -12.01 -5.28 10.13
C THR A 91 -10.67 -4.83 10.68
N GLY A 92 -9.66 -4.73 9.81
CA GLY A 92 -8.38 -4.12 10.14
C GLY A 92 -7.98 -3.05 9.14
N THR A 93 -7.60 -1.88 9.64
CA THR A 93 -7.22 -0.74 8.81
C THR A 93 -5.85 -0.22 9.22
N LEU A 94 -4.96 -0.04 8.24
CA LEU A 94 -3.67 0.63 8.39
C LEU A 94 -3.57 1.81 7.41
N ASN A 95 -3.20 2.98 7.93
CA ASN A 95 -2.91 4.17 7.17
C ASN A 95 -1.41 4.46 7.26
N VAL A 96 -0.73 4.51 6.13
CA VAL A 96 0.67 4.89 5.99
C VAL A 96 0.67 6.25 5.30
N VAL A 97 0.93 7.32 6.07
CA VAL A 97 0.67 8.70 5.65
C VAL A 97 1.86 9.61 5.89
N SER A 98 1.91 10.77 5.23
CA SER A 98 2.88 11.83 5.56
C SER A 98 4.33 11.36 5.72
N GLY A 99 4.80 10.48 4.82
CA GLY A 99 6.17 9.94 4.87
C GLY A 99 6.36 8.72 5.77
N GLY A 100 5.28 8.16 6.32
CA GLY A 100 5.33 6.94 7.11
C GLY A 100 5.83 5.77 6.27
N THR A 101 6.62 4.88 6.87
CA THR A 101 7.20 3.75 6.14
C THR A 101 7.00 2.46 6.89
N ILE A 102 6.31 1.51 6.25
CA ILE A 102 6.24 0.12 6.67
C ILE A 102 7.07 -0.72 5.72
N GLY A 103 8.05 -1.44 6.25
CA GLY A 103 8.95 -2.23 5.45
C GLY A 103 10.14 -1.46 4.86
N GLY A 104 11.27 -1.60 5.54
CA GLY A 104 12.59 -1.78 4.91
C GLY A 104 13.05 -3.25 5.00
N ASP A 105 12.57 -3.93 6.04
CA ASP A 105 12.99 -5.25 6.52
C ASP A 105 11.83 -6.24 6.73
N ILE A 106 10.65 -6.03 6.12
CA ILE A 106 9.61 -7.07 6.12
C ILE A 106 10.10 -8.24 5.27
N GLY A 107 10.68 -9.21 5.96
CA GLY A 107 11.18 -10.48 5.42
C GLY A 107 12.66 -10.53 4.98
N THR A 108 13.45 -9.45 5.09
CA THR A 108 14.81 -9.41 4.46
C THR A 108 15.64 -10.67 4.72
N PRO A 109 16.56 -11.09 3.83
CA PRO A 109 17.15 -12.45 3.80
C PRO A 109 17.72 -13.00 5.12
N ALA A 110 17.98 -12.13 6.11
CA ALA A 110 18.33 -12.52 7.47
C ALA A 110 17.16 -13.12 8.29
N PHE A 111 15.91 -13.00 7.83
CA PHE A 111 14.68 -13.19 8.62
C PHE A 111 13.72 -14.25 8.07
N GLY A 112 14.03 -14.89 6.93
CA GLY A 112 13.13 -15.83 6.27
C GLY A 112 11.88 -15.14 5.70
N PRO A 113 11.00 -15.88 5.00
CA PRO A 113 10.07 -15.22 4.12
C PRO A 113 8.99 -14.41 4.86
N GLY A 114 8.99 -13.09 4.68
CA GLY A 114 7.97 -12.20 5.23
C GLY A 114 6.78 -12.00 4.29
N GLU A 115 5.57 -11.92 4.84
CA GLU A 115 4.35 -11.68 4.07
C GLU A 115 3.40 -10.73 4.78
N THR A 116 2.73 -9.89 3.99
CA THR A 116 1.63 -9.06 4.46
C THR A 116 0.32 -9.57 3.91
N TRP A 117 -0.63 -9.81 4.81
CA TRP A 117 -1.93 -10.37 4.52
C TRP A 117 -3.00 -9.33 4.78
N ILE A 118 -3.86 -9.11 3.79
CA ILE A 118 -4.92 -8.11 3.84
C ILE A 118 -6.24 -8.80 3.54
N GLY A 119 -7.16 -8.77 4.51
CA GLY A 119 -8.50 -9.35 4.42
C GLY A 119 -8.49 -10.87 4.38
N LEU A 120 -8.13 -11.53 5.47
CA LEU A 120 -8.08 -12.99 5.58
C LEU A 120 -9.37 -13.63 6.11
N ASN A 121 -9.64 -14.90 5.78
CA ASN A 121 -10.67 -15.73 6.44
C ASN A 121 -12.05 -15.05 6.61
N GLY A 122 -12.54 -14.33 5.58
CA GLY A 122 -13.82 -13.64 5.66
C GLY A 122 -13.82 -12.31 6.40
N SER A 123 -12.64 -11.74 6.64
CA SER A 123 -12.46 -10.42 7.24
C SER A 123 -12.31 -9.30 6.20
N ASN A 124 -12.34 -8.06 6.67
CA ASN A 124 -12.09 -6.87 5.87
C ASN A 124 -10.72 -6.28 6.19
N GLY A 125 -9.81 -6.24 5.23
CA GLY A 125 -8.51 -5.59 5.36
C GLY A 125 -8.44 -4.33 4.50
N ILE A 126 -7.99 -3.22 5.10
CA ILE A 126 -7.82 -1.94 4.39
C ILE A 126 -6.42 -1.42 4.64
N LEU A 127 -5.67 -1.18 3.57
CA LEU A 127 -4.38 -0.49 3.59
C LEU A 127 -4.46 0.79 2.77
N ASN A 128 -4.20 1.93 3.38
CA ASN A 128 -4.10 3.21 2.71
C ASN A 128 -2.64 3.67 2.74
N ILE A 129 -2.08 3.99 1.58
CA ILE A 129 -0.72 4.52 1.44
C ILE A 129 -0.85 5.88 0.76
N ASP A 130 -0.72 6.94 1.55
CA ASP A 130 -1.11 8.28 1.14
C ASP A 130 0.00 9.31 1.34
N GLY A 131 0.34 10.04 0.28
CA GLY A 131 1.29 11.13 0.32
C GLY A 131 2.71 10.72 -0.08
N ILE A 132 3.45 11.71 -0.61
CA ILE A 132 4.84 11.54 -1.01
C ILE A 132 5.70 11.07 0.17
N GLY A 133 6.51 10.06 -0.09
CA GLY A 133 7.38 9.42 0.91
C GLY A 133 6.69 8.33 1.71
N SER A 134 5.36 8.23 1.68
CA SER A 134 4.63 7.14 2.31
C SER A 134 4.87 5.84 1.55
N PHE A 135 5.39 4.83 2.24
CA PHE A 135 5.87 3.61 1.59
C PHE A 135 5.48 2.35 2.35
N ALA A 136 4.90 1.38 1.66
CA ALA A 136 4.65 0.04 2.19
C ALA A 136 5.38 -1.02 1.36
N LYS A 137 6.29 -1.76 2.00
CA LYS A 137 7.06 -2.83 1.37
C LYS A 137 6.86 -4.15 2.11
N SER A 138 6.65 -5.21 1.36
CA SER A 138 6.61 -6.58 1.87
C SER A 138 7.29 -7.50 0.87
N GLU A 139 7.91 -8.58 1.32
CA GLU A 139 8.50 -9.56 0.40
C GLU A 139 7.45 -10.37 -0.36
N GLY A 140 6.33 -10.67 0.29
CA GLY A 140 5.12 -11.14 -0.38
C GLY A 140 3.86 -10.40 0.10
N TRP A 141 2.90 -10.27 -0.81
CA TRP A 141 1.60 -9.65 -0.56
C TRP A 141 0.49 -10.66 -0.82
N ARG A 142 -0.36 -10.90 0.18
CA ARG A 142 -1.58 -11.70 0.03
C ARG A 142 -2.80 -10.81 0.24
N ILE A 143 -3.40 -10.36 -0.85
CA ILE A 143 -4.49 -9.38 -0.83
C ILE A 143 -5.77 -10.07 -1.27
N GLY A 144 -6.67 -10.29 -0.32
CA GLY A 144 -7.97 -10.91 -0.56
C GLY A 144 -8.29 -11.99 0.47
N ALA A 145 -9.60 -12.18 0.71
CA ALA A 145 -10.13 -13.34 1.43
C ALA A 145 -10.57 -14.39 0.41
N GLY A 146 -10.61 -15.66 0.79
CA GLY A 146 -11.29 -16.67 -0.04
C GLY A 146 -12.71 -16.22 -0.38
N ALA A 147 -13.12 -16.36 -1.64
CA ALA A 147 -14.38 -15.82 -2.16
C ALA A 147 -15.64 -16.33 -1.42
N VAL A 148 -15.52 -17.47 -0.73
CA VAL A 148 -16.60 -18.12 0.04
C VAL A 148 -16.84 -17.51 1.41
N ASP A 149 -15.88 -16.75 1.95
CA ASP A 149 -15.93 -16.31 3.35
C ASP A 149 -16.52 -14.89 3.52
N GLY A 150 -16.88 -14.22 2.42
CA GLY A 150 -17.55 -12.90 2.44
C GLY A 150 -16.67 -11.71 2.85
N GLY A 151 -15.37 -11.91 3.01
CA GLY A 151 -14.40 -10.86 3.36
C GLY A 151 -13.97 -10.01 2.17
N SER A 152 -13.29 -8.89 2.44
CA SER A 152 -12.76 -7.98 1.41
C SER A 152 -11.34 -7.53 1.74
N ALA A 153 -10.56 -7.21 0.70
CA ALA A 153 -9.25 -6.63 0.87
C ALA A 153 -9.09 -5.46 -0.08
N VAL A 154 -8.78 -4.28 0.45
CA VAL A 154 -8.61 -3.06 -0.33
C VAL A 154 -7.29 -2.41 0.01
N VAL A 155 -6.48 -2.17 -1.02
CA VAL A 155 -5.29 -1.33 -0.92
C VAL A 155 -5.55 -0.08 -1.75
N ASN A 156 -5.32 1.09 -1.17
CA ASN A 156 -5.41 2.38 -1.86
C ASN A 156 -4.04 3.05 -1.84
N ILE A 157 -3.57 3.47 -3.01
CA ILE A 157 -2.30 4.17 -3.18
C ILE A 157 -2.59 5.55 -3.78
N THR A 158 -2.34 6.62 -3.02
CA THR A 158 -2.79 7.99 -3.32
C THR A 158 -1.69 9.03 -3.07
N ASN A 159 -1.80 10.17 -3.74
CA ASN A 159 -0.98 11.37 -3.54
C ASN A 159 0.55 11.13 -3.53
N GLY A 160 1.04 10.26 -4.41
CA GLY A 160 2.45 9.88 -4.52
C GLY A 160 2.90 8.76 -3.56
N GLY A 161 1.96 8.11 -2.87
CA GLY A 161 2.23 6.92 -2.06
C GLY A 161 2.78 5.76 -2.89
N LYS A 162 3.48 4.83 -2.23
CA LYS A 162 4.16 3.72 -2.90
C LYS A 162 3.98 2.39 -2.18
N MET A 163 3.68 1.35 -2.95
CA MET A 163 3.66 -0.04 -2.50
C MET A 163 4.75 -0.82 -3.24
N ALA A 164 5.49 -1.70 -2.55
CA ALA A 164 6.48 -2.57 -3.17
C ALA A 164 6.35 -4.03 -2.71
N GLY A 165 6.28 -4.95 -3.67
CA GLY A 165 6.35 -6.40 -3.49
C GLY A 165 7.74 -6.95 -3.80
N GLY A 166 8.24 -7.83 -2.95
CA GLY A 166 9.52 -8.52 -3.13
C GLY A 166 9.40 -9.77 -4.00
N THR A 167 10.24 -10.76 -3.70
CA THR A 167 10.60 -11.86 -4.60
C THR A 167 9.71 -13.10 -4.51
N TRP A 168 8.65 -13.14 -3.71
CA TRP A 168 7.71 -14.26 -3.74
C TRP A 168 6.29 -13.85 -3.34
N ASN A 169 5.34 -14.73 -3.67
CA ASN A 169 3.96 -14.71 -3.18
C ASN A 169 3.25 -13.34 -3.25
N ASN A 170 3.33 -12.67 -4.40
CA ASN A 170 2.55 -11.47 -4.68
C ASN A 170 1.21 -11.87 -5.33
N TYR A 171 0.21 -12.12 -4.49
CA TYR A 171 -1.12 -12.62 -4.85
C TYR A 171 -2.21 -11.59 -4.57
N ILE A 172 -3.04 -11.32 -5.58
CA ILE A 172 -4.31 -10.60 -5.44
C ILE A 172 -5.41 -11.57 -5.86
N HIS A 173 -6.28 -11.98 -4.95
CA HIS A 173 -7.23 -13.05 -5.24
C HIS A 173 -8.63 -12.72 -4.74
N ALA A 174 -9.63 -13.38 -5.32
CA ALA A 174 -11.03 -13.38 -4.87
C ALA A 174 -11.63 -11.97 -4.69
N THR A 175 -11.63 -11.39 -3.49
CA THR A 175 -12.21 -10.05 -3.24
C THR A 175 -11.17 -8.94 -3.16
N GLY A 176 -9.89 -9.27 -3.40
CA GLY A 176 -8.77 -8.36 -3.34
C GLY A 176 -8.81 -7.30 -4.43
N THR A 177 -8.67 -6.04 -4.02
CA THR A 177 -8.59 -4.88 -4.90
C THR A 177 -7.40 -4.00 -4.53
N VAL A 178 -6.55 -3.70 -5.50
CA VAL A 178 -5.52 -2.64 -5.37
C VAL A 178 -5.92 -1.47 -6.26
N ASN A 179 -6.21 -0.33 -5.65
CA ASN A 179 -6.50 0.92 -6.35
C ASN A 179 -5.24 1.79 -6.37
N ILE A 180 -4.72 2.05 -7.57
CA ILE A 180 -3.57 2.93 -7.78
C ILE A 180 -4.12 4.25 -8.34
N ILE A 181 -4.36 5.20 -7.43
CA ILE A 181 -5.10 6.43 -7.73
C ILE A 181 -4.15 7.52 -8.25
N ASP A 182 -3.10 7.78 -7.49
CA ASP A 182 -2.02 8.71 -7.82
C ASP A 182 -0.80 8.25 -7.03
N GLY A 183 -0.06 7.30 -7.57
CA GLY A 183 0.99 6.61 -6.84
C GLY A 183 1.50 5.40 -7.62
N THR A 184 2.33 4.60 -6.97
CA THR A 184 3.03 3.49 -7.63
C THR A 184 2.89 2.19 -6.86
N MET A 185 2.55 1.11 -7.55
CA MET A 185 2.79 -0.26 -7.10
C MET A 185 3.98 -0.84 -7.86
N GLU A 186 4.96 -1.35 -7.13
CA GLU A 186 6.18 -1.95 -7.65
C GLU A 186 6.22 -3.44 -7.29
N VAL A 187 6.58 -4.32 -8.23
CA VAL A 187 6.71 -5.75 -7.94
C VAL A 187 8.00 -6.30 -8.55
N VAL A 188 8.81 -6.93 -7.71
CA VAL A 188 10.07 -7.57 -8.12
C VAL A 188 9.81 -8.94 -8.71
N MET A 189 10.12 -9.17 -10.00
CA MET A 189 9.86 -10.45 -10.70
C MET A 189 11.04 -11.45 -10.64
N LEU A 190 12.01 -11.28 -9.74
CA LEU A 190 13.11 -12.23 -9.55
C LEU A 190 12.63 -13.49 -8.82
N GLY A 191 12.20 -14.50 -9.57
CA GLY A 191 11.67 -15.76 -9.02
C GLY A 191 10.26 -15.64 -8.42
N SER A 192 9.69 -14.43 -8.45
CA SER A 192 8.32 -14.16 -8.05
C SER A 192 7.39 -14.19 -9.27
N SER A 193 6.09 -14.32 -8.99
CA SER A 193 5.06 -13.99 -9.97
C SER A 193 4.08 -13.00 -9.33
N LEU A 194 3.72 -11.94 -10.05
CA LEU A 194 2.47 -11.26 -9.81
C LEU A 194 1.36 -12.18 -10.30
N THR A 195 0.61 -12.74 -9.36
CA THR A 195 -0.56 -13.57 -9.67
C THR A 195 -1.81 -12.83 -9.23
N ILE A 196 -2.71 -12.60 -10.18
CA ILE A 196 -4.04 -12.06 -9.89
C ILE A 196 -5.03 -13.15 -10.24
N ASP A 197 -5.73 -13.73 -9.27
CA ASP A 197 -6.68 -14.83 -9.49
C ASP A 197 -8.10 -14.33 -9.75
N ALA A 198 -9.03 -15.26 -9.98
CA ALA A 198 -10.43 -14.93 -10.23
C ALA A 198 -11.01 -14.04 -9.11
N GLY A 199 -11.56 -12.89 -9.51
CA GLY A 199 -12.12 -11.86 -8.63
C GLY A 199 -11.10 -10.82 -8.13
N GLY A 200 -9.81 -11.18 -8.04
CA GLY A 200 -8.75 -10.24 -7.71
C GLY A 200 -8.58 -9.20 -8.82
N ARG A 201 -8.27 -7.95 -8.44
CA ARG A 201 -8.09 -6.87 -9.41
C ARG A 201 -7.07 -5.80 -8.99
N ILE A 202 -6.39 -5.25 -9.98
CA ILE A 202 -5.70 -3.96 -9.90
C ILE A 202 -6.50 -2.95 -10.74
N VAL A 203 -6.77 -1.78 -10.17
CA VAL A 203 -7.47 -0.69 -10.84
C VAL A 203 -6.53 0.52 -10.90
N LEU A 204 -6.16 0.93 -12.11
CA LEU A 204 -5.34 2.11 -12.34
C LEU A 204 -6.23 3.31 -12.67
N TYR A 205 -6.01 4.40 -11.95
CA TYR A 205 -6.57 5.71 -12.26
C TYR A 205 -5.56 6.54 -13.05
N PRO A 206 -5.96 7.66 -13.67
CA PRO A 206 -4.99 8.61 -14.21
C PRO A 206 -3.88 8.94 -13.20
N ASN A 207 -2.62 8.90 -13.65
CA ASN A 207 -1.39 9.06 -12.87
C ASN A 207 -0.95 7.86 -12.01
N GLY A 208 -1.81 6.86 -11.83
CA GLY A 208 -1.42 5.59 -11.21
C GLY A 208 -0.44 4.79 -12.08
N LYS A 209 0.52 4.14 -11.44
CA LYS A 209 1.57 3.32 -12.08
C LYS A 209 1.69 1.94 -11.45
N LEU A 210 1.80 0.91 -12.29
CA LEU A 210 2.23 -0.41 -11.90
C LEU A 210 3.53 -0.75 -12.64
N ASP A 211 4.58 -0.99 -11.87
CA ASP A 211 5.93 -1.27 -12.37
C ASP A 211 6.35 -2.69 -11.99
N LEU A 212 6.67 -3.50 -13.00
CA LEU A 212 7.15 -4.88 -12.87
C LEU A 212 8.64 -4.93 -13.22
N TYR A 213 9.45 -5.23 -12.22
CA TYR A 213 10.91 -5.18 -12.34
C TYR A 213 11.44 -6.51 -12.85
N TYR A 214 12.54 -6.45 -13.61
CA TYR A 214 13.28 -7.60 -14.14
C TYR A 214 12.58 -8.32 -15.30
N GLY A 215 12.64 -7.68 -16.46
CA GLY A 215 12.34 -8.28 -17.75
C GLY A 215 11.06 -7.78 -18.40
N ASP A 216 10.87 -8.20 -19.65
CA ASP A 216 9.68 -7.94 -20.41
C ASP A 216 8.52 -8.84 -19.94
N GLN A 217 7.59 -8.22 -19.21
CA GLN A 217 6.36 -8.81 -18.68
C GLN A 217 5.13 -8.37 -19.49
N THR A 218 5.31 -7.76 -20.67
CA THR A 218 4.20 -7.22 -21.47
C THR A 218 3.16 -8.29 -21.79
N ASN A 219 3.59 -9.52 -22.12
CA ASN A 219 2.68 -10.64 -22.38
C ASN A 219 1.84 -11.03 -21.17
N LEU A 220 2.45 -11.08 -19.98
CA LEU A 220 1.75 -11.36 -18.73
C LEU A 220 0.71 -10.27 -18.45
N VAL A 221 1.13 -9.01 -18.49
CA VAL A 221 0.26 -7.85 -18.23
C VAL A 221 -0.90 -7.80 -19.21
N ASN A 222 -0.63 -7.92 -20.52
CA ASN A 222 -1.68 -7.90 -21.54
C ASN A 222 -2.67 -9.06 -21.35
N GLY A 223 -2.20 -10.23 -20.93
CA GLY A 223 -3.06 -11.36 -20.55
C GLY A 223 -3.98 -11.02 -19.36
N LEU A 224 -3.44 -10.38 -18.32
CA LEU A 224 -4.22 -9.94 -17.14
C LEU A 224 -5.22 -8.84 -17.49
N ILE A 225 -4.86 -7.90 -18.38
CA ILE A 225 -5.78 -6.87 -18.89
C ILE A 225 -6.93 -7.52 -19.68
N ALA A 226 -6.62 -8.44 -20.59
CA ALA A 226 -7.63 -9.14 -21.38
C ALA A 226 -8.61 -9.95 -20.50
N GLN A 227 -8.14 -10.43 -19.35
CA GLN A 227 -8.95 -11.13 -18.33
C GLN A 227 -9.74 -10.18 -17.42
N GLY A 228 -9.60 -8.86 -17.56
CA GLY A 228 -10.23 -7.87 -16.69
C GLY A 228 -9.65 -7.83 -15.26
N ARG A 229 -8.44 -8.37 -15.06
CA ARG A 229 -7.74 -8.42 -13.78
C ARG A 229 -6.90 -7.17 -13.52
N ILE A 230 -6.46 -6.52 -14.59
CA ILE A 230 -5.92 -5.15 -14.54
C ILE A 230 -6.87 -4.29 -15.37
N THR A 231 -7.41 -3.25 -14.76
CA THR A 231 -8.42 -2.39 -15.39
C THR A 231 -8.09 -0.93 -15.18
N SER A 232 -8.62 -0.07 -16.04
CA SER A 232 -8.66 1.36 -15.74
C SER A 232 -9.93 1.68 -14.96
N ASN A 233 -9.87 2.70 -14.10
CA ASN A 233 -11.02 3.15 -13.30
C ASN A 233 -12.14 3.78 -14.16
N SER A 234 -11.87 4.07 -15.43
CA SER A 234 -12.77 4.81 -16.32
C SER A 234 -12.72 4.24 -17.73
N SER A 235 -13.89 4.13 -18.37
CA SER A 235 -14.00 3.71 -19.77
C SER A 235 -13.38 4.71 -20.76
N ARG A 236 -12.97 5.90 -20.30
CA ARG A 236 -12.31 6.94 -21.11
C ARG A 236 -10.78 6.86 -21.03
N CYS A 237 -10.27 5.99 -20.19
CA CYS A 237 -8.85 5.84 -19.96
C CYS A 237 -8.40 4.50 -20.52
N SER A 238 -7.28 4.52 -21.23
CA SER A 238 -6.66 3.32 -21.78
C SER A 238 -5.45 2.97 -20.94
N LEU A 239 -5.29 1.68 -20.66
CA LEU A 239 -4.04 1.17 -20.11
C LEU A 239 -3.00 1.14 -21.22
N GLU A 240 -1.85 1.74 -20.96
CA GLU A 240 -0.67 1.70 -21.82
C GLU A 240 0.35 0.77 -21.14
N VAL A 241 0.81 -0.24 -21.87
CA VAL A 241 1.80 -1.21 -21.40
C VAL A 241 3.04 -1.06 -22.27
N PHE A 242 4.19 -0.81 -21.66
CA PHE A 242 5.44 -0.75 -22.38
C PHE A 242 6.58 -1.36 -21.55
N TYR A 243 7.52 -1.98 -22.26
CA TYR A 243 8.76 -2.46 -21.68
C TYR A 243 9.86 -1.44 -21.94
N ASP A 244 10.58 -1.06 -20.90
CA ASP A 244 11.72 -0.15 -20.95
C ASP A 244 13.01 -0.98 -20.84
N GLU A 245 13.78 -1.01 -21.93
CA GLU A 245 15.04 -1.75 -22.02
C GLU A 245 16.15 -1.14 -21.15
N ASP A 246 16.11 0.16 -20.89
CA ASP A 246 17.15 0.87 -20.12
C ASP A 246 17.02 0.55 -18.63
N THR A 247 15.79 0.50 -18.13
CA THR A 247 15.51 0.13 -16.73
C THR A 247 15.30 -1.37 -16.55
N ASN A 248 15.04 -2.11 -17.63
CA ASN A 248 14.64 -3.52 -17.64
C ASN A 248 13.32 -3.76 -16.89
N TRP A 249 12.36 -2.83 -17.03
CA TRP A 249 11.07 -2.86 -16.34
C TRP A 249 9.92 -2.87 -17.34
N THR A 250 8.81 -3.49 -16.94
CA THR A 250 7.53 -3.33 -17.63
C THR A 250 6.66 -2.35 -16.85
N HIS A 251 6.23 -1.30 -17.53
CA HIS A 251 5.39 -0.25 -16.97
C HIS A 251 3.96 -0.40 -17.46
N VAL A 252 3.02 -0.18 -16.55
CA VAL A 252 1.60 -0.04 -16.84
C VAL A 252 1.12 1.29 -16.31
N THR A 253 0.64 2.13 -17.21
CA THR A 253 0.07 3.43 -16.87
C THR A 253 -1.36 3.51 -17.38
N SER A 254 -2.17 4.37 -16.75
CA SER A 254 -3.50 4.69 -17.26
C SER A 254 -3.49 6.09 -17.84
N THR A 255 -3.59 6.16 -19.17
CA THR A 255 -3.65 7.43 -19.91
C THR A 255 -5.09 7.71 -20.28
N CYS A 256 -5.62 8.82 -19.80
CA CYS A 256 -6.95 9.28 -20.17
C CYS A 256 -6.85 10.19 -21.40
N LYS A 257 -7.48 9.77 -22.49
CA LYS A 257 -7.62 10.61 -23.68
C LYS A 257 -9.07 11.05 -23.75
N CYS A 258 -9.33 12.36 -23.87
CA CYS A 258 -10.65 12.82 -24.22
C CYS A 258 -11.00 12.29 -25.61
N THR A 259 -11.76 11.21 -25.68
CA THR A 259 -12.26 10.67 -26.94
C THR A 259 -13.27 11.61 -27.59
N THR A 260 -13.85 12.53 -26.82
CA THR A 260 -14.77 13.56 -27.31
C THR A 260 -14.62 14.82 -26.45
N ILE A 261 -14.02 15.87 -27.02
CA ILE A 261 -14.04 17.21 -26.43
C ILE A 261 -15.45 17.77 -26.68
N LYS A 262 -16.16 18.09 -25.61
CA LYS A 262 -17.52 18.65 -25.72
C LYS A 262 -17.42 20.12 -26.14
N THR A 263 -18.41 20.61 -26.87
CA THR A 263 -18.55 22.05 -27.06
C THR A 263 -18.70 22.71 -25.68
N GLY A 264 -17.75 23.58 -25.32
CA GLY A 264 -17.68 24.23 -24.01
C GLY A 264 -16.64 23.64 -23.04
N ASP A 265 -15.98 22.55 -23.40
CA ASP A 265 -14.79 22.03 -22.70
C ASP A 265 -13.56 22.79 -23.23
N LEU A 266 -13.22 23.89 -22.57
CA LEU A 266 -12.20 24.82 -23.02
C LEU A 266 -10.81 24.40 -22.53
N ASN A 267 -10.75 23.78 -21.35
CA ASN A 267 -9.49 23.33 -20.76
C ASN A 267 -9.07 21.93 -21.25
N ARG A 268 -9.94 21.24 -22.01
CA ARG A 268 -9.76 19.90 -22.58
C ARG A 268 -9.57 18.81 -21.53
N ASP A 269 -10.23 18.94 -20.38
CA ASP A 269 -10.22 17.95 -19.30
C ASP A 269 -11.34 16.88 -19.44
N CYS A 270 -12.10 16.92 -20.53
CA CYS A 270 -13.23 16.06 -20.87
C CYS A 270 -14.52 16.34 -20.07
N TYR A 271 -14.55 17.40 -19.28
CA TYR A 271 -15.70 17.88 -18.56
C TYR A 271 -16.10 19.26 -19.07
N VAL A 272 -17.33 19.65 -18.77
CA VAL A 272 -17.74 21.06 -18.91
C VAL A 272 -18.15 21.45 -17.51
N ASN A 273 -17.29 22.19 -16.83
CA ASN A 273 -17.42 22.53 -15.43
C ASN A 273 -17.01 24.00 -15.19
N PHE A 274 -16.87 24.39 -13.93
CA PHE A 274 -16.55 25.77 -13.59
C PHE A 274 -15.11 26.20 -13.96
N LEU A 275 -14.19 25.25 -14.17
CA LEU A 275 -12.86 25.55 -14.70
C LEU A 275 -12.95 25.99 -16.15
N ASP A 276 -13.78 25.34 -16.98
CA ASP A 276 -14.05 25.80 -18.34
C ASP A 276 -14.68 27.19 -18.37
N PHE A 277 -15.61 27.45 -17.44
CA PHE A 277 -16.19 28.78 -17.30
C PHE A 277 -15.13 29.83 -16.90
N ALA A 278 -14.20 29.47 -16.02
CA ALA A 278 -13.10 30.36 -15.64
C ALA A 278 -12.16 30.63 -16.82
N ASP A 279 -11.82 29.59 -17.61
CA ASP A 279 -11.02 29.73 -18.82
C ASP A 279 -11.73 30.59 -19.88
N PHE A 280 -13.03 30.39 -20.06
CA PHE A 280 -13.87 31.23 -20.90
C PHE A 280 -13.82 32.69 -20.44
N ALA A 281 -14.06 32.95 -19.15
CA ALA A 281 -14.08 34.30 -18.59
C ALA A 281 -12.71 34.98 -18.71
N SER A 282 -11.62 34.24 -18.48
CA SER A 282 -10.25 34.72 -18.65
C SER A 282 -9.99 35.16 -20.10
N GLN A 283 -10.32 34.31 -21.07
CA GLN A 283 -10.17 34.61 -22.49
C GLN A 283 -11.10 35.75 -22.95
N TRP A 284 -12.33 35.80 -22.42
CA TRP A 284 -13.28 36.87 -22.69
C TRP A 284 -12.70 38.22 -22.22
N LEU A 285 -12.23 38.29 -20.98
CA LEU A 285 -11.64 39.50 -20.41
C LEU A 285 -10.35 39.90 -21.12
N SER A 286 -9.55 38.93 -21.60
CA SER A 286 -8.34 39.25 -22.36
C SER A 286 -8.67 39.78 -23.76
N CYS A 287 -9.64 39.19 -24.46
CA CYS A 287 -9.89 39.39 -25.89
C CYS A 287 -11.10 40.25 -26.27
N THR A 288 -11.83 40.81 -25.31
CA THR A 288 -12.90 41.80 -25.59
C THR A 288 -12.51 43.23 -25.24
N ASP A 289 -11.27 43.45 -24.78
CA ASP A 289 -10.75 44.80 -24.60
C ASP A 289 -10.33 45.40 -25.95
N SER A 290 -11.16 46.32 -26.47
CA SER A 290 -10.88 47.06 -27.71
C SER A 290 -9.59 47.89 -27.69
N LEU A 291 -9.00 48.10 -26.51
CA LEU A 291 -7.74 48.83 -26.32
C LEU A 291 -6.54 47.90 -26.17
N ASN A 292 -6.74 46.59 -26.05
CA ASN A 292 -5.66 45.61 -26.00
C ASN A 292 -5.21 45.27 -27.44
N PRO A 293 -4.01 45.70 -27.88
CA PRO A 293 -3.55 45.47 -29.25
C PRO A 293 -3.27 43.99 -29.57
N ALA A 294 -3.23 43.11 -28.55
CA ALA A 294 -3.14 41.67 -28.76
C ALA A 294 -4.47 41.03 -29.24
N CYS A 295 -5.56 41.82 -29.25
CA CYS A 295 -6.93 41.34 -29.44
C CYS A 295 -7.60 41.91 -30.70
N SER A 296 -6.83 42.55 -31.57
CA SER A 296 -7.29 42.99 -32.89
C SER A 296 -7.44 41.79 -33.84
N GLN A 297 -8.62 41.17 -33.85
CA GLN A 297 -9.12 40.46 -35.03
C GLN A 297 -9.98 41.40 -35.87
#